data_AF-A0AA38NZJ3-F1
#
_entry.id   AF-A0AA38NZJ3-F1
#
_cell.length_a   1.000
_cell.length_b   1.000
_cell.length_c   1.000
_cell.angle_alpha   90.00
_cell.angle_beta   90.00
_cell.angle_gamma   90.00
#
_symmetry.space_group_name_H-M   'P 1'
#
loop_
_entity.id
_entity.type
_entity.pdbx_description
1 polymer ?
#
loop_
_entity_poly.entity_id
_entity_poly.type
_entity_poly.pdbx_seq_one_letter_code
_entity_poly.pdbx_strand_id
1 'polypeptide(L)'
;RHRKPTAKQQEIDSACEETEHEKALRKQQKRERKERRKQEKEVALTIINDGDSDDTKALKEMATRFRDERNAAIQEAETRDDAAAKRNDKHGSIPRPSNMSRVKIQDIRVGLRLGSPNKKLEWNSTRTTIRHAMEAAMLEYNLTWKSQNDRKWLKVYDRAEEAVPALKNFKNQWAVEYIAHQCFGNARSYNCCKGNLGTYRGRKALERLHFH
;
A
#
# COMPACT_ATOMS: atom_id res chain seq x y z
N ARG A 1 -9.00 -15.05 -45.95
CA ARG A 1 -8.13 -16.16 -46.40
C ARG A 1 -7.83 -17.05 -45.20
N HIS A 2 -8.62 -18.11 -45.01
CA HIS A 2 -8.44 -19.07 -43.91
C HIS A 2 -7.25 -20.00 -44.24
N ARG A 3 -6.21 -19.97 -43.40
CA ARG A 3 -5.11 -20.94 -43.48
C ARG A 3 -5.58 -22.25 -42.86
N LYS A 4 -5.58 -23.33 -43.66
CA LYS A 4 -5.84 -24.69 -43.18
C LYS A 4 -4.68 -25.13 -42.26
N PRO A 5 -4.96 -25.77 -41.11
CA PRO A 5 -3.93 -26.33 -40.26
C PRO A 5 -3.17 -27.44 -40.99
N THR A 6 -1.84 -27.44 -40.86
CA THR A 6 -0.92 -28.40 -41.46
C THR A 6 -1.02 -29.76 -40.77
N ALA A 7 -0.90 -30.85 -41.54
CA ALA A 7 -0.98 -32.24 -41.06
C ALA A 7 -0.06 -32.57 -39.86
N LYS A 8 1.05 -31.83 -39.69
CA LYS A 8 1.94 -31.93 -38.52
C LYS A 8 1.32 -31.48 -37.18
N GLN A 9 0.24 -30.69 -37.20
CA GLN A 9 -0.43 -30.25 -35.97
C GLN A 9 -1.34 -31.34 -35.39
N GLN A 10 -1.88 -32.23 -36.24
CA GLN A 10 -2.82 -33.28 -35.82
C GLN A 10 -2.13 -34.46 -35.12
N GLU A 11 -0.86 -34.74 -35.42
CA GLU A 11 -0.10 -35.79 -34.73
C GLU A 11 0.35 -35.39 -33.32
N ILE A 12 0.50 -34.09 -33.04
CA ILE A 12 0.88 -33.59 -31.69
C ILE A 12 -0.33 -33.65 -30.74
N ASP A 13 -1.53 -33.38 -31.24
CA ASP A 13 -2.76 -33.41 -30.44
C ASP A 13 -3.22 -34.85 -30.10
N SER A 14 -2.83 -35.86 -30.89
CA SER A 14 -3.14 -37.27 -30.62
C SER A 14 -2.25 -37.92 -29.55
N ALA A 15 -1.15 -37.28 -29.16
CA ALA A 15 -0.24 -37.78 -28.12
C ALA A 15 -0.61 -37.28 -26.70
N CYS A 16 -1.71 -36.53 -26.56
CA CYS A 16 -2.12 -35.88 -25.30
C CYS A 16 -3.45 -36.42 -24.74
N GLU A 17 -3.93 -37.57 -25.22
CA GLU A 17 -5.04 -38.28 -24.61
C GLU A 17 -4.53 -39.16 -23.46
N GLU A 18 -4.03 -38.52 -22.39
CA GLU A 18 -3.92 -39.17 -21.08
C GLU A 18 -5.32 -39.67 -20.74
N THR A 19 -5.52 -40.99 -20.80
CA THR A 19 -6.80 -41.61 -20.48
C THR A 19 -7.23 -41.19 -19.07
N GLU A 20 -8.53 -41.03 -18.83
CA GLU A 20 -9.06 -40.65 -17.50
C GLU A 20 -8.55 -41.59 -16.39
N HIS A 21 -8.27 -42.84 -16.74
CA HIS A 21 -7.66 -43.83 -15.85
C HIS A 21 -6.23 -43.44 -15.40
N GLU A 22 -5.41 -42.93 -16.30
CA GLU A 22 -4.04 -42.50 -16.01
C GLU A 22 -4.01 -41.24 -15.13
N LYS A 23 -4.91 -40.29 -15.37
CA LYS A 23 -5.11 -39.11 -14.51
C LYS A 23 -5.54 -39.51 -13.10
N ALA A 24 -6.43 -40.49 -12.98
CA ALA A 24 -6.88 -41.00 -11.68
C ALA A 24 -5.73 -41.67 -10.90
N LEU A 25 -4.94 -42.52 -11.57
CA LEU A 25 -3.77 -43.18 -10.98
C LEU A 25 -2.74 -42.15 -10.47
N ARG A 26 -2.45 -41.12 -11.27
CA ARG A 26 -1.51 -40.05 -10.91
C ARG A 26 -2.00 -39.20 -9.74
N LYS A 27 -3.32 -39.02 -9.62
CA LYS A 27 -3.95 -38.33 -8.48
C LYS A 27 -3.87 -39.15 -7.20
N GLN A 28 -4.05 -40.47 -7.28
CA GLN A 28 -3.91 -41.39 -6.14
C GLN A 28 -2.46 -41.43 -5.65
N GLN A 29 -1.48 -41.60 -6.54
CA GLN A 29 -0.06 -41.58 -6.19
C GLN A 29 0.37 -40.26 -5.54
N LYS A 30 -0.18 -39.12 -6.00
CA LYS A 30 0.08 -37.81 -5.35
C LYS A 30 -0.49 -37.72 -3.94
N ARG A 31 -1.65 -38.34 -3.67
CA ARG A 31 -2.25 -38.40 -2.32
C ARG A 31 -1.41 -39.28 -1.40
N GLU A 32 -1.06 -40.48 -1.84
CA GLU A 32 -0.19 -41.40 -1.08
C GLU A 32 1.17 -40.78 -0.74
N ARG A 33 1.80 -40.08 -1.70
CA ARG A 33 3.06 -39.34 -1.44
C ARG A 33 2.89 -38.23 -0.41
N LYS A 34 1.76 -37.51 -0.40
CA LYS A 34 1.49 -36.49 0.61
C LYS A 34 1.27 -37.11 1.98
N GLU A 35 0.57 -38.24 2.02
CA GLU A 35 0.26 -38.96 3.25
C GLU A 35 1.51 -39.59 3.86
N ARG A 36 2.37 -40.22 3.05
CA ARG A 36 3.71 -40.67 3.47
C ARG A 36 4.55 -39.53 4.02
N ARG A 37 4.60 -38.38 3.36
CA ARG A 37 5.34 -37.21 3.88
C ARG A 37 4.77 -36.66 5.18
N LYS A 38 3.46 -36.80 5.40
CA LYS A 38 2.81 -36.40 6.65
C LYS A 38 3.19 -37.37 7.78
N GLN A 39 3.10 -38.68 7.51
CA GLN A 39 3.50 -39.73 8.45
C GLN A 39 5.00 -39.68 8.77
N GLU A 40 5.88 -39.50 7.78
CA GLU A 40 7.32 -39.35 7.99
C GLU A 40 7.66 -38.12 8.84
N LYS A 41 6.93 -37.00 8.68
CA LYS A 41 7.08 -35.83 9.56
C LYS A 41 6.61 -36.10 10.98
N GLU A 42 5.50 -36.82 11.14
CA GLU A 42 4.93 -37.17 12.44
C GLU A 42 5.83 -38.15 13.20
N VAL A 43 6.40 -39.14 12.49
CA VAL A 43 7.42 -40.07 13.01
C VAL A 43 8.73 -39.34 13.35
N ALA A 44 9.20 -38.42 12.51
CA ALA A 44 10.36 -37.58 12.83
C ALA A 44 10.14 -36.67 14.05
N LEU A 45 8.89 -36.25 14.31
CA LEU A 45 8.49 -35.50 15.51
C LEU A 45 8.41 -36.38 16.77
N THR A 46 8.32 -37.71 16.61
CA THR A 46 8.24 -38.69 17.71
C THR A 46 9.56 -39.37 18.02
N ILE A 47 10.66 -38.99 17.35
CA ILE A 47 12.01 -39.35 17.81
C ILE A 47 12.20 -38.69 19.18
N ILE A 48 12.26 -39.58 20.16
CA ILE A 48 12.19 -39.33 21.59
C ILE A 48 13.38 -38.44 21.97
N ASN A 49 13.08 -37.19 22.36
CA ASN A 49 14.03 -36.36 23.09
C ASN A 49 14.12 -36.91 24.52
N ASP A 50 14.90 -37.98 24.70
CA ASP A 50 15.35 -38.48 26.01
C ASP A 50 16.35 -37.49 26.60
N GLY A 51 15.83 -36.32 26.97
CA GLY A 51 16.60 -35.17 27.44
C GLY A 51 15.75 -33.94 27.74
N ASP A 52 14.42 -34.08 27.91
CA ASP A 52 13.60 -33.01 28.46
C ASP A 52 13.87 -32.91 29.98
N SER A 53 15.09 -32.45 30.33
CA SER A 53 15.45 -31.96 31.65
C SER A 53 14.37 -30.97 32.12
N ASP A 54 14.07 -30.92 33.41
CA ASP A 54 13.06 -30.01 33.96
C ASP A 54 13.29 -28.54 33.51
N ASP A 55 14.53 -28.15 33.27
CA ASP A 55 14.91 -26.85 32.69
C ASP A 55 14.31 -26.61 31.29
N THR A 56 14.27 -27.64 30.44
CA THR A 56 13.69 -27.53 29.09
C THR A 56 12.18 -27.40 29.13
N LYS A 57 11.51 -28.05 30.10
CA LYS A 57 10.07 -27.89 30.33
C LYS A 57 9.77 -26.49 30.84
N ALA A 58 10.54 -25.99 31.80
CA ALA A 58 10.40 -24.64 32.31
C ALA A 58 10.60 -23.58 31.19
N LEU A 59 11.59 -23.77 30.31
CA LEU A 59 11.80 -22.88 29.16
C LEU A 59 10.65 -22.94 28.14
N LYS A 60 10.08 -24.12 27.89
CA LYS A 60 8.91 -24.28 27.01
C LYS A 60 7.69 -23.57 27.59
N GLU A 61 7.42 -23.72 28.89
CA GLU A 61 6.33 -23.04 29.58
C GLU A 61 6.51 -21.51 29.56
N MET A 62 7.74 -21.04 29.79
CA MET A 62 8.05 -19.61 29.71
C MET A 62 7.84 -19.08 28.27
N ALA A 63 8.24 -19.84 27.26
CA ALA A 63 8.04 -19.47 25.85
C ALA A 63 6.56 -19.46 25.43
N THR A 64 5.75 -20.41 25.91
CA THR A 64 4.29 -20.39 25.66
C THR A 64 3.65 -19.18 26.34
N ARG A 65 4.02 -18.92 27.60
CA ARG A 65 3.53 -17.74 28.33
C ARG A 65 3.85 -16.44 27.61
N PHE A 66 5.09 -16.23 27.16
CA PHE A 66 5.44 -15.02 26.40
C PHE A 66 4.71 -14.93 25.06
N ARG A 67 4.46 -16.06 24.40
CA ARG A 67 3.69 -16.07 23.15
C ARG A 67 2.24 -15.66 23.40
N ASP A 68 1.64 -16.14 24.48
CA ASP A 68 0.28 -15.80 24.88
C ASP A 68 0.16 -14.34 25.32
N GLU A 69 1.09 -13.85 26.14
CA GLU A 69 1.17 -12.42 26.53
C GLU A 69 1.33 -11.51 25.31
N ARG A 70 2.21 -11.88 24.36
CA ARG A 70 2.37 -11.13 23.11
C ARG A 70 1.09 -11.14 22.27
N ASN A 71 0.42 -12.29 22.14
CA ASN A 71 -0.81 -12.40 21.37
C ASN A 71 -1.96 -11.62 22.05
N ALA A 72 -2.04 -11.64 23.38
CA ALA A 72 -3.00 -10.83 24.15
C ALA A 72 -2.74 -9.33 23.96
N ALA A 73 -1.48 -8.89 24.00
CA ALA A 73 -1.12 -7.49 23.73
C ALA A 73 -1.46 -7.05 22.30
N ILE A 74 -1.27 -7.92 21.30
CA ILE A 74 -1.69 -7.66 19.92
C ILE A 74 -3.22 -7.52 19.84
N GLN A 75 -3.97 -8.42 20.47
CA GLN A 75 -5.43 -8.38 20.47
C GLN A 75 -5.98 -7.14 21.21
N GLU A 76 -5.33 -6.73 22.30
CA GLU A 76 -5.68 -5.48 22.99
C GLU A 76 -5.40 -4.25 22.12
N ALA A 77 -4.28 -4.23 21.40
CA ALA A 77 -3.97 -3.16 20.44
C ALA A 77 -5.00 -3.09 19.30
N GLU A 78 -5.35 -4.24 18.70
CA GLU A 78 -6.35 -4.33 17.63
C GLU A 78 -7.74 -3.85 18.10
N THR A 79 -8.19 -4.29 19.29
CA THR A 79 -9.49 -3.87 19.83
C THR A 79 -9.53 -2.38 20.17
N ARG A 80 -8.41 -1.80 20.61
CA ARG A 80 -8.27 -0.37 20.86
C ARG A 80 -8.33 0.44 19.57
N ASP A 81 -7.66 -0.03 18.52
CA ASP A 81 -7.68 0.58 17.19
C ASP A 81 -9.08 0.50 16.56
N ASP A 82 -9.78 -0.62 16.71
CA ASP A 82 -11.18 -0.78 16.27
C ASP A 82 -12.14 0.15 17.01
N ALA A 83 -11.97 0.30 18.33
CA ALA A 83 -12.76 1.23 19.13
C ALA A 83 -12.50 2.70 18.75
N ALA A 84 -11.25 3.04 18.43
CA ALA A 84 -10.87 4.35 17.92
C ALA A 84 -11.46 4.61 16.52
N ALA A 85 -11.42 3.62 15.62
CA ALA A 85 -12.01 3.69 14.29
C ALA A 85 -13.53 3.95 14.36
N LYS A 86 -14.25 3.23 15.24
CA LYS A 86 -15.70 3.42 15.45
C LYS A 86 -16.07 4.79 16.03
N ARG A 87 -15.20 5.43 16.81
CA ARG A 87 -15.43 6.80 17.31
C ARG A 87 -15.29 7.84 16.20
N ASN A 88 -14.36 7.64 15.27
CA ASN A 88 -14.13 8.56 14.15
C ASN A 88 -15.22 8.50 13.06
N ASP A 89 -15.94 7.38 12.93
CA ASP A 89 -17.05 7.25 11.97
C ASP A 89 -18.27 8.14 12.28
N LYS A 90 -18.36 8.72 13.48
CA LYS A 90 -19.45 9.66 13.83
C LYS A 90 -19.35 11.01 13.12
N HIS A 91 -18.20 11.36 12.56
CA HIS A 91 -18.01 12.60 11.81
C HIS A 91 -18.05 12.33 10.31
N GLY A 92 -19.27 12.20 9.76
CA GLY A 92 -19.62 12.26 8.34
C GLY A 92 -18.45 12.14 7.36
N SER A 93 -17.82 10.95 7.30
CA SER A 93 -16.63 10.75 6.50
C SER A 93 -16.96 10.94 5.02
N ILE A 94 -16.16 11.74 4.33
CA ILE A 94 -16.36 12.09 2.94
C ILE A 94 -15.82 10.92 2.10
N PRO A 95 -16.69 10.18 1.39
CA PRO A 95 -16.28 9.00 0.65
C PRO A 95 -15.35 9.36 -0.52
N ARG A 96 -14.48 8.43 -0.90
CA ARG A 96 -13.64 8.59 -2.09
C ARG A 96 -14.53 8.60 -3.35
N PRO A 97 -14.44 9.62 -4.20
CA PRO A 97 -15.20 9.66 -5.44
C PRO A 97 -14.73 8.54 -6.38
N SER A 98 -15.66 7.97 -7.14
CA SER A 98 -15.37 6.88 -8.09
C SER A 98 -14.37 7.30 -9.17
N ASN A 99 -14.38 8.58 -9.56
CA ASN A 99 -13.48 9.12 -10.57
C ASN A 99 -12.73 10.35 -10.03
N MET A 100 -11.47 10.15 -9.65
CA MET A 100 -10.58 11.19 -9.13
C MET A 100 -10.31 12.33 -10.13
N SER A 101 -10.41 12.07 -11.45
CA SER A 101 -10.18 13.10 -12.47
C SER A 101 -11.27 14.17 -12.51
N ARG A 102 -12.48 13.87 -12.02
CA ARG A 102 -13.62 14.79 -11.99
C ARG A 102 -13.70 15.63 -10.73
N VAL A 103 -12.86 15.32 -9.74
CA VAL A 103 -12.83 16.03 -8.46
C VAL A 103 -12.35 17.44 -8.69
N LYS A 104 -13.14 18.41 -8.22
CA LYS A 104 -12.75 19.82 -8.23
C LYS A 104 -12.09 20.16 -6.90
N ILE A 105 -11.08 21.03 -6.95
CA ILE A 105 -10.46 21.61 -5.74
C ILE A 105 -11.52 22.24 -4.83
N GLN A 106 -12.58 22.82 -5.41
CA GLN A 106 -13.66 23.43 -4.63
C GLN A 106 -14.40 22.40 -3.76
N ASP A 107 -14.56 21.16 -4.22
CA ASP A 107 -15.24 20.11 -3.45
C ASP A 107 -14.42 19.73 -2.21
N ILE A 108 -13.10 19.60 -2.37
CA ILE A 108 -12.17 19.38 -1.25
C ILE A 108 -12.20 20.55 -0.27
N ARG A 109 -12.21 21.80 -0.79
CA ARG A 109 -12.31 23.00 0.05
C ARG A 109 -13.62 23.03 0.84
N VAL A 110 -14.74 22.65 0.24
CA VAL A 110 -16.03 22.57 0.95
C VAL A 110 -15.95 21.50 2.04
N GLY A 111 -15.41 20.32 1.76
CA GLY A 111 -15.21 19.26 2.76
C GLY A 111 -14.31 19.68 3.94
N LEU A 112 -13.32 20.53 3.69
CA LEU A 112 -12.46 21.13 4.73
C LEU A 112 -13.08 22.36 5.43
N ARG A 113 -14.30 22.78 5.05
CA ARG A 113 -14.92 24.04 5.50
C ARG A 113 -14.10 25.30 5.14
N LEU A 114 -13.37 25.23 4.02
CA LEU A 114 -12.53 26.26 3.40
C LEU A 114 -13.08 26.78 2.06
N GLY A 115 -14.35 26.49 1.76
CA GLY A 115 -14.99 26.85 0.48
C GLY A 115 -15.12 28.35 0.25
N SER A 116 -15.20 29.15 1.32
CA SER A 116 -15.38 30.59 1.26
C SER A 116 -14.13 31.32 0.72
N PRO A 117 -14.29 32.42 -0.05
CA PRO A 117 -13.17 33.21 -0.57
C PRO A 117 -12.22 33.74 0.53
N ASN A 118 -12.77 34.11 1.69
CA ASN A 118 -12.02 34.64 2.83
C ASN A 118 -11.05 33.63 3.44
N LYS A 119 -11.24 32.33 3.16
CA LYS A 119 -10.41 31.23 3.67
C LYS A 119 -9.31 30.79 2.70
N LYS A 120 -8.97 31.64 1.73
CA LYS A 120 -7.90 31.37 0.75
C LYS A 120 -6.53 31.18 1.43
N LEU A 121 -6.26 31.93 2.50
CA LEU A 121 -5.01 31.82 3.25
C LEU A 121 -4.88 30.46 3.95
N GLU A 122 -5.94 30.03 4.65
CA GLU A 122 -6.02 28.71 5.30
C GLU A 122 -5.81 27.58 4.28
N TRP A 123 -6.47 27.67 3.11
CA TRP A 123 -6.29 26.72 2.02
C TRP A 123 -4.84 26.67 1.51
N ASN A 124 -4.21 27.83 1.31
CA ASN A 124 -2.81 27.90 0.93
C ASN A 124 -1.89 27.32 2.01
N SER A 125 -2.22 27.51 3.29
CA SER A 125 -1.51 26.90 4.41
C SER A 125 -1.58 25.37 4.34
N THR A 126 -2.77 24.78 4.17
CA THR A 126 -2.93 23.33 4.00
C THR A 126 -2.10 22.77 2.85
N ARG A 127 -2.11 23.44 1.68
CA ARG A 127 -1.26 23.02 0.54
C ARG A 127 0.22 23.14 0.84
N THR A 128 0.63 24.11 1.65
CA THR A 128 2.03 24.34 2.04
C THR A 128 2.48 23.28 3.02
N THR A 129 1.66 22.94 4.01
CA THR A 129 1.88 21.81 4.92
C THR A 129 2.11 20.50 4.16
N ILE A 130 1.26 20.19 3.16
CA ILE A 130 1.43 18.97 2.36
C ILE A 130 2.74 19.01 1.56
N ARG A 131 3.14 20.16 1.00
CA ARG A 131 4.45 20.29 0.33
C ARG A 131 5.62 20.07 1.29
N HIS A 132 5.57 20.63 2.49
CA HIS A 132 6.61 20.40 3.49
C HIS A 132 6.66 18.95 3.96
N ALA A 133 5.50 18.28 4.09
CA ALA A 133 5.47 16.84 4.37
C ALA A 133 6.13 16.03 3.24
N MET A 134 5.90 16.39 1.98
CA MET A 134 6.56 15.78 0.82
C MET A 134 8.08 15.99 0.81
N GLU A 135 8.54 17.19 1.18
CA GLU A 135 9.96 17.51 1.31
C GLU A 135 10.60 16.71 2.46
N ALA A 136 9.95 16.67 3.63
CA ALA A 136 10.42 15.91 4.79
C ALA A 136 10.45 14.38 4.53
N ALA A 137 9.53 13.87 3.71
CA ALA A 137 9.54 12.47 3.27
C ALA A 137 10.60 12.16 2.19
N MET A 138 11.35 13.18 1.74
CA MET A 138 12.39 13.08 0.72
C MET A 138 11.90 12.40 -0.56
N LEU A 139 10.79 12.88 -1.11
CA LEU A 139 10.28 12.38 -2.38
C LEU A 139 11.21 12.74 -3.54
N GLU A 140 11.35 11.80 -4.47
CA GLU A 140 12.30 11.89 -5.58
C GLU A 140 11.62 12.44 -6.83
N TYR A 141 11.70 13.74 -7.07
CA TYR A 141 10.95 14.39 -8.18
C TYR A 141 11.39 13.97 -9.59
N ASN A 142 12.53 13.29 -9.74
CA ASN A 142 12.96 12.64 -10.98
C ASN A 142 12.15 11.36 -11.29
N LEU A 143 11.63 10.67 -10.28
CA LEU A 143 10.81 9.47 -10.44
C LEU A 143 9.35 9.82 -10.71
N THR A 144 8.62 8.89 -11.35
CA THR A 144 7.16 9.06 -11.56
C THR A 144 6.41 8.89 -10.25
N TRP A 145 5.19 9.43 -10.17
CA TRP A 145 4.33 9.29 -8.99
C TRP A 145 4.21 7.83 -8.54
N LYS A 146 3.97 6.91 -9.50
CA LYS A 146 3.81 5.47 -9.28
C LYS A 146 5.12 4.75 -8.94
N SER A 147 6.27 5.37 -9.20
CA SER A 147 7.60 4.79 -8.93
C SER A 147 8.16 5.22 -7.57
N GLN A 148 7.45 6.08 -6.84
CA GLN A 148 7.84 6.42 -5.47
C GLN A 148 7.63 5.23 -4.53
N ASN A 149 8.40 5.20 -3.45
CA ASN A 149 8.20 4.22 -2.39
C ASN A 149 6.92 4.51 -1.61
N ASP A 150 6.01 3.53 -1.51
CA ASP A 150 4.74 3.64 -0.79
C ASP A 150 4.91 4.05 0.68
N ARG A 151 6.01 3.64 1.33
CA ARG A 151 6.32 4.06 2.71
C ARG A 151 6.59 5.56 2.81
N LYS A 152 7.14 6.20 1.77
CA LYS A 152 7.32 7.66 1.76
C LYS A 152 5.96 8.34 1.65
N TRP A 153 5.04 7.82 0.84
CA TRP A 153 3.67 8.35 0.74
C TRP A 153 2.91 8.24 2.06
N LEU A 154 3.00 7.11 2.75
CA LEU A 154 2.37 6.93 4.05
C LEU A 154 2.84 8.01 5.04
N LYS A 155 4.15 8.28 5.11
CA LYS A 155 4.70 9.38 5.94
C LYS A 155 4.14 10.76 5.57
N VAL A 156 3.93 11.02 4.28
CA VAL A 156 3.32 12.29 3.82
C VAL A 156 1.88 12.38 4.31
N TYR A 157 1.10 11.30 4.21
CA TYR A 157 -0.29 11.29 4.63
C TYR A 157 -0.43 11.46 6.15
N ASP A 158 0.33 10.69 6.92
CA ASP A 158 0.32 10.77 8.39
C ASP A 158 0.69 12.18 8.85
N ARG A 159 1.75 12.77 8.29
CA ARG A 159 2.21 14.12 8.66
C ARG A 159 1.22 15.20 8.25
N ALA A 160 0.55 15.05 7.11
CA ALA A 160 -0.47 15.99 6.66
C ALA A 160 -1.71 15.96 7.57
N GLU A 161 -2.15 14.78 7.98
CA GLU A 161 -3.30 14.59 8.86
C GLU A 161 -3.02 15.00 10.31
N GLU A 162 -1.80 14.81 10.79
CA GLU A 162 -1.35 15.32 12.09
C GLU A 162 -1.43 16.85 12.12
N ALA A 163 -0.93 17.51 11.07
CA ALA A 163 -0.90 18.97 11.00
C ALA A 163 -2.26 19.61 10.65
N VAL A 164 -3.11 18.92 9.89
CA VAL A 164 -4.46 19.40 9.52
C VAL A 164 -5.47 18.29 9.81
N PRO A 165 -5.97 18.17 11.06
CA PRO A 165 -6.86 17.08 11.47
C PRO A 165 -8.15 16.98 10.65
N ALA A 166 -8.62 18.08 10.05
CA ALA A 166 -9.78 18.08 9.17
C ALA A 166 -9.60 17.20 7.91
N LEU A 167 -8.37 16.87 7.51
CA LEU A 167 -8.10 15.95 6.41
C LEU A 167 -8.50 14.50 6.73
N LYS A 168 -8.56 14.13 8.03
CA LYS A 168 -9.02 12.79 8.48
C LYS A 168 -10.48 12.51 8.13
N ASN A 169 -11.26 13.55 7.84
CA ASN A 169 -12.65 13.40 7.40
C ASN A 169 -12.75 12.76 6.01
N PHE A 170 -11.68 12.73 5.21
CA PHE A 170 -11.70 12.14 3.87
C PHE A 170 -11.27 10.68 3.92
N LYS A 171 -12.19 9.77 3.55
CA LYS A 171 -11.96 8.32 3.64
C LYS A 171 -10.72 7.89 2.83
N ASN A 172 -9.87 7.03 3.38
CA ASN A 172 -8.64 6.59 2.70
C ASN A 172 -7.74 7.74 2.24
N GLN A 173 -7.79 8.89 2.94
CA GLN A 173 -6.88 10.02 2.74
C GLN A 173 -6.90 10.59 1.32
N TRP A 174 -8.00 10.38 0.56
CA TRP A 174 -8.05 10.66 -0.88
C TRP A 174 -7.83 12.15 -1.21
N ALA A 175 -8.25 13.05 -0.32
CA ALA A 175 -8.02 14.48 -0.49
C ALA A 175 -6.53 14.84 -0.37
N VAL A 176 -5.81 14.20 0.56
CA VAL A 176 -4.36 14.39 0.70
C VAL A 176 -3.65 13.85 -0.54
N GLU A 177 -3.99 12.65 -0.99
CA GLU A 177 -3.48 12.05 -2.22
C GLU A 177 -3.68 12.98 -3.43
N TYR A 178 -4.89 13.53 -3.60
CA TYR A 178 -5.20 14.44 -4.69
C TYR A 178 -4.35 15.72 -4.65
N ILE A 179 -4.25 16.37 -3.49
CA ILE A 179 -3.48 17.61 -3.35
C ILE A 179 -1.98 17.32 -3.54
N ALA A 180 -1.48 16.25 -2.94
CA ALA A 180 -0.10 15.82 -3.08
C ALA A 180 0.24 15.51 -4.54
N HIS A 181 -0.66 14.86 -5.29
CA HIS A 181 -0.50 14.58 -6.72
C HIS A 181 -0.34 15.85 -7.55
N GLN A 182 -1.18 16.86 -7.30
CA GLN A 182 -1.05 18.16 -7.96
C GLN A 182 0.25 18.88 -7.58
N CYS A 183 0.63 18.87 -6.30
CA CYS A 183 1.87 19.48 -5.84
C CYS A 183 3.10 18.78 -6.44
N PHE A 184 3.12 17.46 -6.47
CA PHE A 184 4.20 16.65 -7.04
C PHE A 184 4.37 16.90 -8.53
N GLY A 185 3.28 16.88 -9.31
CA GLY A 185 3.32 17.17 -10.74
C GLY A 185 3.87 18.58 -11.03
N ASN A 186 3.47 19.57 -10.24
CA ASN A 186 3.98 20.93 -10.36
C ASN A 186 5.47 21.04 -10.02
N ALA A 187 5.91 20.40 -8.93
CA ALA A 187 7.31 20.38 -8.50
C ALA A 187 8.21 19.64 -9.50
N ARG A 188 7.77 18.47 -9.98
CA ARG A 188 8.46 17.71 -11.02
C ARG A 188 8.60 18.51 -12.32
N SER A 189 7.51 19.09 -12.82
CA SER A 189 7.54 19.94 -14.02
C SER A 189 8.50 21.12 -13.86
N TYR A 190 8.51 21.77 -12.68
CA TYR A 190 9.47 22.82 -12.38
C TYR A 190 10.93 22.31 -12.40
N ASN A 191 11.20 21.18 -11.75
CA ASN A 191 12.54 20.58 -11.71
C ASN A 191 13.06 20.14 -13.08
N CYS A 192 12.19 19.67 -13.97
CA CYS A 192 12.58 19.36 -15.36
C CYS A 192 12.91 20.61 -16.17
N CYS A 193 12.23 21.74 -15.91
CA CYS A 193 12.39 22.96 -16.69
C CYS A 193 13.44 23.94 -16.15
N LYS A 194 13.82 23.86 -14.87
CA LYS A 194 14.69 24.86 -14.23
C LYS A 194 16.07 25.02 -14.89
N GLY A 195 16.58 23.97 -15.53
CA GLY A 195 17.84 24.02 -16.29
C GLY A 195 17.70 24.47 -17.75
N ASN A 196 16.47 24.63 -18.26
CA ASN A 196 16.22 25.02 -19.65
C ASN A 196 15.62 26.43 -19.71
N LEU A 197 16.49 27.42 -19.94
CA LEU A 197 16.14 28.84 -20.09
C LEU A 197 15.20 29.13 -21.27
N GLY A 198 15.11 28.22 -22.25
CA GLY A 198 14.16 28.34 -23.37
C GLY A 198 12.69 28.15 -22.95
N THR A 199 12.44 27.62 -21.75
CA THR A 199 11.08 27.42 -21.23
C THR A 199 10.64 28.58 -20.33
N TYR A 200 9.33 28.89 -20.31
CA TYR A 200 8.78 29.90 -19.39
C TYR A 200 9.16 29.62 -17.92
N ARG A 201 9.10 28.35 -17.50
CA ARG A 201 9.46 27.93 -16.13
C ARG A 201 10.96 28.10 -15.85
N GLY A 202 11.83 27.83 -16.82
CA GLY A 202 13.27 28.09 -16.70
C GLY A 202 13.59 29.58 -16.57
N ARG A 203 12.96 30.44 -17.40
CA ARG A 203 13.10 31.90 -17.29
C ARG A 203 12.66 32.43 -15.92
N LYS A 204 11.48 32.00 -15.45
CA LYS A 204 10.97 32.37 -14.11
C LYS A 204 11.85 31.85 -12.96
N ALA A 205 12.50 30.70 -13.14
CA ALA A 205 13.44 30.18 -12.15
C ALA A 205 14.70 31.06 -12.06
N LEU A 206 15.25 31.49 -13.21
CA LEU A 206 16.39 32.40 -13.28
C LEU A 206 16.06 33.76 -12.65
N GLU A 207 14.90 34.34 -12.98
CA GLU A 207 14.45 35.61 -12.37
C GLU A 207 14.45 35.53 -10.84
N ARG A 208 13.92 34.45 -10.25
CA ARG A 208 13.88 34.28 -8.79
C ARG A 208 15.26 34.19 -8.14
N LEU A 209 16.27 33.69 -8.85
CA LEU A 209 17.65 33.66 -8.34
C LEU A 209 18.30 35.04 -8.32
N HIS A 210 17.86 35.97 -9.18
CA HIS A 210 18.42 37.32 -9.26
C HIS A 210 17.76 38.34 -8.32
N PHE A 211 16.58 38.00 -7.77
CA PHE A 211 15.83 38.87 -6.84
C PHE A 211 16.03 38.52 -5.36
N HIS A 212 16.99 37.64 -5.05
CA HIS A 212 17.41 37.27 -3.70
C HIS A 212 18.89 37.58 -3.52
#